data_AF-A0AAU4HC29-F1
#
_entry.id   AF-A0AAU4HC29-F1
#
_cell.length_a   1.000
_cell.length_b   1.000
_cell.length_c   1.000
_cell.angle_alpha   90.00
_cell.angle_beta   90.00
_cell.angle_gamma   90.00
#
_symmetry.space_group_name_H-M   'P 1'
#
loop_
_entity.id
_entity.type
_entity.pdbx_description
1 polymer ?
#
loop_
_entity_poly.entity_id
_entity_poly.type
_entity_poly.pdbx_seq_one_letter_code
_entity_poly.pdbx_strand_id
1 'polypeptide(L)'
;MVTGTVPALRARERNRLVILNAARQVLIDEPDASMDDIAAAAGMVRRTLYRHFPNRQELVASLVRAGAEEFTAHLGRIDLRAAEPGVELATDADREGSRPIEAAKRS
;
A
#
# COMPACT_ATOMS: atom_id res chain seq x y z
N MET A 1 -11.68 2.63 43.21
CA MET A 1 -10.92 1.92 42.16
C MET A 1 -11.49 2.31 40.81
N VAL A 2 -10.66 2.74 39.84
CA VAL A 2 -10.80 2.79 38.36
C VAL A 2 -10.07 4.02 37.82
N THR A 3 -8.75 3.91 37.64
CA THR A 3 -7.92 4.87 36.88
C THR A 3 -6.86 4.15 36.01
N GLY A 4 -7.11 2.88 35.66
CA GLY A 4 -6.19 2.09 34.82
C GLY A 4 -6.48 2.12 33.32
N THR A 5 -7.67 2.58 32.91
CA THR A 5 -8.21 2.29 31.57
C THR A 5 -7.63 3.17 30.45
N VAL A 6 -7.46 4.48 30.71
CA VAL A 6 -6.98 5.43 29.68
C VAL A 6 -5.49 5.22 29.35
N PRO A 7 -4.57 5.06 30.32
CA PRO A 7 -3.17 4.79 30.02
C PRO A 7 -2.97 3.47 29.27
N ALA A 8 -3.71 2.42 29.65
CA ALA A 8 -3.64 1.11 29.01
C ALA A 8 -4.15 1.13 27.57
N LEU A 9 -5.22 1.89 27.26
CA LEU A 9 -5.72 2.06 25.90
C LEU A 9 -4.68 2.75 25.01
N ARG A 10 -4.05 3.83 25.50
CA ARG A 10 -2.98 4.53 24.76
C ARG A 10 -1.75 3.66 24.54
N ALA A 11 -1.40 2.80 25.50
CA ALA A 11 -0.31 1.84 25.33
C ALA A 11 -0.68 0.77 24.29
N ARG A 12 -1.92 0.26 24.32
CA ARG A 12 -2.43 -0.67 23.33
C ARG A 12 -2.35 -0.08 21.91
N GLU A 13 -2.74 1.17 21.75
CA GLU A 13 -2.71 1.80 20.43
C GLU A 13 -1.29 2.03 19.92
N ARG A 14 -0.38 2.52 20.78
CA ARG A 14 1.04 2.64 20.44
C ARG A 14 1.64 1.30 20.02
N ASN A 15 1.38 0.24 20.77
CA ASN A 15 1.89 -1.10 20.43
C ASN A 15 1.36 -1.57 19.08
N ARG A 16 0.08 -1.30 18.79
CA ARG A 16 -0.53 -1.64 17.49
C ARG A 16 0.20 -0.94 16.33
N LEU A 17 0.52 0.35 16.48
CA LEU A 17 1.28 1.11 15.49
C LEU A 17 2.71 0.61 15.32
N VAL A 18 3.41 0.30 16.42
CA VAL A 18 4.77 -0.26 16.37
C VAL A 18 4.78 -1.59 15.61
N ILE A 19 3.80 -2.46 15.88
CA ILE A 19 3.68 -3.74 15.16
C ILE A 19 3.42 -3.52 13.66
N LEU A 20 2.51 -2.59 13.28
CA LEU A 20 2.22 -2.31 11.88
C LEU A 20 3.44 -1.75 11.14
N ASN A 21 4.21 -0.87 11.77
CA ASN A 21 5.43 -0.33 11.18
C ASN A 21 6.51 -1.41 10.99
N ALA A 22 6.72 -2.26 12.00
CA ALA A 22 7.65 -3.39 11.88
C ALA A 22 7.21 -4.37 10.79
N ALA A 23 5.91 -4.71 10.74
CA ALA A 23 5.36 -5.57 9.70
C ALA A 23 5.56 -4.98 8.31
N ARG A 24 5.37 -3.66 8.14
CA ARG A 24 5.62 -2.98 6.86
C ARG A 24 7.06 -3.19 6.39
N GLN A 25 8.04 -2.98 7.27
CA GLN A 25 9.45 -3.11 6.90
C GLN A 25 9.81 -4.57 6.57
N VAL A 26 9.46 -5.50 7.47
CA VAL A 26 9.80 -6.92 7.31
C VAL A 26 9.17 -7.52 6.05
N LEU A 27 7.90 -7.20 5.78
CA LEU A 27 7.17 -7.82 4.66
C LEU A 27 7.51 -7.23 3.28
N ILE A 28 8.16 -6.07 3.23
CA ILE A 28 8.72 -5.54 1.98
C ILE A 28 9.93 -6.37 1.56
N ASP A 29 10.78 -6.75 2.51
CA ASP A 29 12.01 -7.49 2.25
C ASP A 29 11.74 -9.00 2.15
N GLU A 30 10.90 -9.54 3.03
CA GLU A 30 10.59 -10.97 3.14
C GLU A 30 9.06 -11.18 3.26
N PRO A 31 8.36 -11.35 2.13
CA PRO A 31 6.90 -11.51 2.10
C PRO A 31 6.37 -12.74 2.84
N ASP A 32 7.21 -13.76 3.09
CA ASP A 32 6.82 -14.98 3.79
C ASP A 32 7.24 -14.99 5.28
N ALA A 33 7.82 -13.89 5.80
CA ALA A 33 8.28 -13.77 7.17
C ALA A 33 7.18 -14.15 8.19
N SER A 34 7.56 -14.86 9.25
CA SER A 34 6.59 -15.36 10.22
C SER A 34 6.05 -14.24 11.12
N MET A 35 4.95 -14.53 11.83
CA MET A 35 4.43 -13.65 12.88
C MET A 35 5.45 -13.44 14.02
N ASP A 36 6.35 -14.40 14.23
CA ASP A 36 7.36 -14.34 15.28
C ASP A 36 8.53 -13.42 14.86
N ASP A 37 8.92 -13.44 13.59
CA ASP A 37 9.93 -12.52 13.03
C ASP A 37 9.45 -11.07 13.13
N ILE A 38 8.17 -10.83 12.81
CA ILE A 38 7.56 -9.50 12.95
C ILE A 38 7.50 -9.06 14.42
N ALA A 39 7.17 -9.97 15.34
CA ALA A 39 7.17 -9.66 16.77
C ALA A 39 8.58 -9.26 17.25
N ALA A 40 9.60 -10.00 16.83
CA ALA A 40 11.00 -9.72 17.13
C ALA A 40 11.44 -8.35 16.57
N ALA A 41 11.13 -8.07 15.30
CA ALA A 41 11.41 -6.77 14.68
C ALA A 41 10.69 -5.60 15.38
N ALA A 42 9.48 -5.84 15.91
CA ALA A 42 8.74 -4.86 16.69
C ALA A 42 9.25 -4.69 18.14
N GLY A 43 10.25 -5.46 18.57
CA GLY A 43 10.72 -5.49 19.97
C GLY A 43 9.65 -6.01 20.94
N MET A 44 8.75 -6.87 20.46
CA MET A 44 7.58 -7.35 21.20
C MET A 44 7.66 -8.86 21.43
N VAL A 45 7.15 -9.33 22.56
CA VAL A 45 6.92 -10.76 22.75
C VAL A 45 5.75 -11.23 21.90
N ARG A 46 5.84 -12.48 21.41
CA ARG A 46 4.82 -13.15 20.59
C ARG A 46 3.40 -12.98 21.15
N ARG A 47 3.20 -13.23 22.45
CA ARG A 47 1.89 -13.08 23.12
C ARG A 47 1.28 -11.69 22.93
N THR A 48 2.10 -10.63 22.94
CA THR A 48 1.62 -9.26 22.74
C THR A 48 1.14 -9.08 21.32
N LEU A 49 1.93 -9.49 20.32
CA LEU A 49 1.54 -9.38 18.92
C LEU A 49 0.22 -10.12 18.64
N TYR A 50 0.11 -11.39 19.08
CA TYR A 50 -1.10 -12.18 18.89
C TYR A 50 -2.34 -11.62 19.60
N ARG A 51 -2.17 -10.86 20.70
CA ARG A 51 -3.28 -10.12 21.34
C ARG A 51 -3.80 -8.95 20.48
N HIS A 52 -2.96 -8.38 19.61
CA HIS A 52 -3.35 -7.30 18.69
C HIS A 52 -3.81 -7.83 17.33
N PHE A 53 -3.18 -8.91 16.86
CA PHE A 53 -3.40 -9.53 15.56
C PHE A 53 -3.42 -11.05 15.74
N PRO A 54 -4.60 -11.66 15.88
CA PRO A 54 -4.74 -13.08 16.18
C PRO A 54 -4.11 -14.01 15.13
N ASN A 55 -3.97 -13.54 13.89
CA ASN A 55 -3.37 -14.28 12.79
C ASN A 55 -2.73 -13.31 11.79
N ARG A 56 -1.98 -13.89 10.83
CA ARG A 56 -1.28 -13.14 9.78
C ARG A 56 -2.24 -12.35 8.88
N GLN A 57 -3.39 -12.92 8.55
CA GLN A 57 -4.36 -12.27 7.65
C GLN A 57 -4.90 -10.98 8.26
N GLU A 58 -5.21 -10.97 9.55
CA GLU A 58 -5.65 -9.77 10.28
C GLU A 58 -4.57 -8.68 10.36
N LEU A 59 -3.31 -9.09 10.51
CA LEU A 59 -2.17 -8.17 10.46
C LEU A 59 -2.04 -7.53 9.09
N VAL A 60 -2.00 -8.34 8.03
CA VAL A 60 -1.84 -7.88 6.65
C VAL A 60 -3.02 -7.01 6.22
N ALA A 61 -4.27 -7.42 6.51
CA ALA A 61 -5.46 -6.62 6.21
C ALA A 61 -5.41 -5.26 6.93
N SER A 62 -4.96 -5.23 8.19
CA SER A 62 -4.80 -3.98 8.92
C SER A 62 -3.68 -3.09 8.34
N LEU A 63 -2.59 -3.69 7.86
CA LEU A 63 -1.49 -2.98 7.22
C LEU A 63 -1.94 -2.36 5.88
N VAL A 64 -2.67 -3.12 5.05
CA VAL A 64 -3.23 -2.64 3.78
C VAL A 64 -4.21 -1.49 4.03
N ARG A 65 -5.11 -1.62 5.01
CA ARG A 65 -6.03 -0.55 5.38
C ARG A 65 -5.29 0.72 5.82
N ALA A 66 -4.28 0.59 6.68
CA ALA A 66 -3.48 1.74 7.12
C ALA A 66 -2.75 2.41 5.94
N GLY A 67 -2.21 1.63 5.00
CA GLY A 67 -1.61 2.16 3.78
C GLY A 67 -2.60 2.87 2.87
N ALA A 68 -3.82 2.34 2.72
CA ALA A 68 -4.87 2.96 1.93
C ALA A 68 -5.36 4.29 2.55
N GLU A 69 -5.48 4.34 3.88
CA GLU A 69 -5.81 5.56 4.62
C GLU A 69 -4.73 6.63 4.46
N GLU A 70 -3.45 6.24 4.58
CA GLU A 70 -2.29 7.12 4.37
C GLU A 70 -2.24 7.67 2.93
N PHE A 71 -2.44 6.80 1.95
CA PHE A 71 -2.50 7.16 0.54
C PHE A 71 -3.66 8.12 0.24
N THR A 72 -4.86 7.82 0.76
CA THR A 72 -6.04 8.69 0.60
C THR A 72 -5.82 10.06 1.24
N ALA A 73 -5.23 10.10 2.44
CA ALA A 73 -4.89 11.34 3.11
C ALA A 73 -3.84 12.16 2.33
N HIS A 74 -2.91 11.49 1.63
CA HIS A 74 -1.95 12.16 0.76
C HIS A 74 -2.61 12.76 -0.48
N LEU A 75 -3.45 11.98 -1.19
CA LEU A 75 -4.19 12.44 -2.36
C LEU A 75 -5.15 13.60 -2.04
N GLY A 76 -5.81 13.58 -0.88
CA GLY A 76 -6.71 14.66 -0.46
C GLY A 76 -6.02 16.02 -0.26
N ARG A 77 -4.68 16.06 -0.19
CA ARG A 77 -3.89 17.30 -0.14
C ARG A 77 -3.46 17.78 -1.52
N ILE A 78 -3.53 16.92 -2.53
CA ILE A 78 -3.26 17.29 -3.91
C ILE A 78 -4.55 17.90 -4.46
N ASP A 79 -4.51 19.19 -4.76
CA ASP A 79 -5.57 19.80 -5.55
C ASP A 79 -5.46 19.32 -7.00
N LEU A 80 -6.09 18.19 -7.29
CA LEU A 80 -6.16 17.61 -8.64
C LEU A 80 -6.92 18.54 -9.62
N ARG A 81 -7.56 19.63 -9.15
CA ARG A 81 -8.14 20.68 -10.01
C ARG A 81 -7.17 21.81 -10.32
N ALA A 82 -6.09 21.96 -9.56
CA ALA A 82 -4.97 22.86 -9.88
C ALA A 82 -3.94 22.20 -10.81
N ALA A 83 -4.07 20.90 -11.06
CA ALA A 83 -3.42 20.28 -12.20
C ALA A 83 -4.11 20.82 -13.47
N GLU A 84 -3.41 21.68 -14.21
CA GLU A 84 -3.79 22.02 -15.58
C GLU A 84 -4.06 20.69 -16.34
N PRO A 85 -5.22 20.49 -16.96
CA PRO A 85 -5.44 19.35 -17.85
C PRO A 85 -4.57 19.59 -19.10
N GLY A 86 -3.31 19.19 -18.99
CA GLY A 86 -2.26 19.60 -19.92
C GLY A 86 -1.24 18.51 -20.17
N VAL A 87 -1.69 17.34 -20.61
CA VAL A 87 -0.95 16.56 -21.61
C VAL A 87 -1.96 16.10 -22.64
N GLU A 88 -2.25 17.00 -23.58
CA GLU A 88 -2.72 16.60 -24.89
C GLU A 88 -1.64 15.68 -25.46
N LEU A 89 -1.90 14.37 -25.44
CA LEU A 89 -1.15 13.40 -26.22
C LEU A 89 -1.42 13.76 -27.68
N ALA A 90 -0.63 14.68 -28.21
CA ALA A 90 -0.49 14.89 -29.64
C ALA A 90 -0.03 13.56 -30.23
N THR A 91 -0.98 12.77 -30.73
CA THR A 91 -0.69 11.66 -31.62
C THR A 91 -0.35 12.26 -32.99
N ASP A 92 0.84 12.82 -33.09
CA ASP A 92 1.48 13.13 -34.36
C ASP A 92 2.21 11.88 -34.87
N ALA A 93 1.52 11.10 -35.70
CA ALA A 93 2.01 10.11 -36.69
C ALA A 93 0.83 9.15 -36.91
N ASP A 94 0.09 9.15 -38.02
CA ASP A 94 0.61 8.90 -39.37
C ASP A 94 -0.26 9.60 -40.43
N ARG A 95 0.26 10.69 -40.99
CA ARG A 95 0.05 11.03 -42.39
C ARG A 95 1.22 10.41 -43.15
N GLU A 96 0.96 9.39 -43.96
CA GLU A 96 1.55 9.29 -45.30
C GLU A 96 0.67 8.35 -46.14
N GLY A 97 -0.04 8.94 -47.10
CA GLY A 97 -0.66 8.19 -48.19
C GLY A 97 0.38 7.84 -49.25
N SER A 98 -0.05 7.04 -50.24
CA SER A 98 0.67 6.64 -51.48
C SER A 98 1.41 5.29 -51.33
N ARG A 99 1.15 4.22 -52.09
CA ARG A 99 0.64 4.05 -53.48
C ARG A 99 0.03 2.63 -53.68
N PRO A 100 -0.15 2.11 -54.92
CA PRO A 100 -1.45 1.87 -55.55
C PRO A 100 -1.80 0.37 -55.65
N ILE A 101 -3.08 0.12 -55.91
CA ILE A 101 -3.61 -1.18 -56.35
C ILE A 101 -3.33 -1.34 -57.85
N GLU A 102 -2.27 -2.06 -58.22
CA GLU A 102 -2.15 -2.58 -59.59
C GLU A 102 -1.49 -3.96 -59.68
N ALA A 103 -2.32 -4.89 -60.16
CA ALA A 103 -2.09 -6.13 -60.91
C ALA A 103 -0.71 -6.84 -60.89
N ALA A 104 -0.75 -8.12 -60.52
CA ALA A 104 0.08 -9.15 -61.16
C ALA A 104 -0.70 -10.46 -61.31
N LYS A 105 -1.12 -10.73 -62.55
CA LYS A 105 -1.35 -12.10 -63.04
C LYS A 105 0.00 -12.80 -63.19
N ARG A 106 0.17 -13.97 -62.57
CA ARG A 106 0.79 -15.21 -63.14
C ARG A 106 1.10 -16.19 -62.01
N SER A 107 0.36 -17.30 -61.94
CA SER A 107 0.78 -18.59 -62.50
C SER A 107 -0.39 -19.56 -62.50
#